data_AF-A0A2E0EZK2-F1
#
_entry.id   AF-A0A2E0EZK2-F1
#
_cell.length_a   1.000
_cell.length_b   1.000
_cell.length_c   1.000
_cell.angle_alpha   90.00
_cell.angle_beta   90.00
_cell.angle_gamma   90.00
#
_symmetry.space_group_name_H-M   'P 1'
#
loop_
_entity.id
_entity.type
_entity.pdbx_description
1 polymer ?
#
loop_
_entity_poly.entity_id
_entity_poly.type
_entity_poly.pdbx_seq_one_letter_code
_entity_poly.pdbx_strand_id
1 'polypeptide(L)'
;KRANHQNQLNINEKFVINENKIGKNKVITMRLSLEGKTITLVDAIKLFQPKSIRLNNKGIFEKKITDSFSYFIANLTEPGYFKDDQRILGFTFFFVSSYEIDDKRHYENMKKDIYEIHSIINGKIIDDSSFKKK
;
A
#
# COMPACT_ATOMS: atom_id res chain seq x y z
N LYS A 1 -24.32 -29.90 20.41
CA LYS A 1 -23.86 -28.75 21.22
C LYS A 1 -22.90 -27.92 20.37
N ARG A 2 -22.95 -26.59 20.54
CA ARG A 2 -22.66 -25.51 19.57
C ARG A 2 -21.26 -25.51 18.92
N ALA A 3 -21.25 -25.18 17.62
CA ALA A 3 -20.10 -24.73 16.83
C ALA A 3 -19.54 -23.41 17.36
N ASN A 4 -18.23 -23.19 17.24
CA ASN A 4 -17.65 -21.86 17.40
C ASN A 4 -16.59 -21.63 16.33
N HIS A 5 -17.03 -21.02 15.23
CA HIS A 5 -16.18 -20.33 14.27
C HIS A 5 -15.71 -19.02 14.93
N GLN A 6 -14.40 -18.83 15.07
CA GLN A 6 -13.85 -17.50 15.28
C GLN A 6 -13.03 -17.10 14.05
N ASN A 7 -13.74 -16.95 12.93
CA ASN A 7 -13.38 -15.98 11.91
C ASN A 7 -13.59 -14.60 12.51
N GLN A 8 -12.53 -13.91 12.92
CA GLN A 8 -12.59 -12.48 13.18
C GLN A 8 -11.41 -11.76 12.52
N LEU A 9 -11.45 -11.71 11.19
CA LEU A 9 -10.95 -10.56 10.44
C LEU A 9 -12.01 -9.44 10.59
N ASN A 10 -11.98 -8.71 11.70
CA ASN A 10 -12.72 -7.45 11.80
C ASN A 10 -11.91 -6.35 11.12
N ILE A 11 -12.05 -6.28 9.80
CA ILE A 11 -11.64 -5.13 9.01
C ILE A 11 -12.81 -4.15 9.10
N ASN A 12 -12.72 -3.18 10.01
CA ASN A 12 -13.70 -2.09 10.05
C ASN A 12 -13.70 -1.37 8.70
N GLU A 13 -14.88 -1.31 8.11
CA GLU A 13 -15.23 -0.79 6.79
C GLU A 13 -15.06 0.74 6.70
N LYS A 14 -13.81 1.20 6.73
CA LYS A 14 -13.37 2.54 6.30
C LYS A 14 -11.85 2.58 6.45
N PHE A 15 -11.13 2.40 5.34
CA PHE A 15 -9.68 2.62 5.30
C PHE A 15 -9.43 4.12 5.49
N VAL A 16 -9.37 4.54 6.73
CA VAL A 16 -9.07 5.91 7.15
C VAL A 16 -7.74 5.82 7.89
N ILE A 17 -6.63 6.15 7.20
CA ILE A 17 -5.30 6.24 7.81
C ILE A 17 -5.23 7.61 8.52
N ASN A 18 -6.03 7.81 9.56
CA ASN A 18 -5.98 9.03 10.39
C ASN A 18 -4.90 8.94 11.47
N GLU A 19 -4.44 7.73 11.79
CA GLU A 19 -3.37 7.49 12.75
C GLU A 19 -2.44 6.42 12.17
N ASN A 20 -1.11 6.64 12.19
CA ASN A 20 -0.10 5.70 11.69
C ASN A 20 0.03 4.44 12.58
N LYS A 21 -1.07 3.91 13.14
CA LYS A 21 -1.11 2.76 14.03
C LYS A 21 -2.33 1.89 13.74
N ILE A 22 -2.11 0.58 13.66
CA ILE A 22 -3.17 -0.44 13.72
C ILE A 22 -2.95 -1.22 15.01
N GLY A 23 -3.79 -0.96 16.01
CA GLY A 23 -3.56 -1.44 17.39
C GLY A 23 -2.28 -0.83 17.97
N LYS A 24 -1.35 -1.68 18.44
CA LYS A 24 -0.03 -1.24 18.95
C LYS A 24 1.02 -1.07 17.86
N ASN A 25 0.76 -1.58 16.66
CA ASN A 25 1.77 -1.67 15.61
C ASN A 25 1.77 -0.42 14.75
N LYS A 26 2.97 0.04 14.39
CA LYS A 26 3.14 1.19 13.52
C LYS A 26 2.81 0.84 12.07
N VAL A 27 2.18 1.75 11.35
CA VAL A 27 2.04 1.64 9.89
C VAL A 27 3.19 2.42 9.25
N ILE A 28 3.94 1.76 8.38
CA ILE A 28 5.02 2.38 7.59
C ILE A 28 4.43 2.72 6.23
N THR A 29 4.57 3.97 5.81
CA THR A 29 3.90 4.50 4.62
C THR A 29 4.83 5.33 3.75
N MET A 30 4.60 5.26 2.43
CA MET A 30 5.17 6.15 1.42
C MET A 30 4.10 6.48 0.39
N ARG A 31 4.03 7.73 -0.05
CA ARG A 31 3.04 8.19 -1.03
C ARG A 31 3.72 8.58 -2.32
N LEU A 32 3.08 8.28 -3.44
CA LEU A 32 3.48 8.71 -4.78
C LEU A 32 2.31 9.47 -5.41
N SER A 33 2.45 10.78 -5.56
CA SER A 33 1.50 11.64 -6.28
C SER A 33 1.85 11.70 -7.77
N LEU A 34 0.85 11.75 -8.64
CA LEU A 34 1.03 11.87 -10.09
C LEU A 34 1.19 13.33 -10.58
N GLU A 35 1.28 14.31 -9.66
CA GLU A 35 1.52 15.74 -9.96
C GLU A 35 0.62 16.34 -11.06
N GLY A 36 -0.71 16.20 -10.90
CA GLY A 36 -1.68 16.77 -11.84
C GLY A 36 -1.97 15.89 -13.06
N LYS A 37 -1.27 14.77 -13.21
CA LYS A 37 -1.67 13.69 -14.12
C LYS A 37 -2.65 12.75 -13.41
N THR A 38 -3.42 12.02 -14.21
CA THR A 38 -4.27 10.93 -13.73
C THR A 38 -4.07 9.71 -14.60
N ILE A 39 -4.20 8.52 -14.00
CA ILE A 39 -4.26 7.27 -14.76
C ILE A 39 -5.52 6.48 -14.40
N THR A 40 -5.89 5.53 -15.25
CA THR A 40 -7.01 4.62 -14.98
C THR A 40 -6.56 3.43 -14.14
N LEU A 41 -7.50 2.67 -13.59
CA LEU A 41 -7.23 1.39 -12.95
C LEU A 41 -6.53 0.40 -13.92
N VAL A 42 -6.92 0.40 -15.19
CA VAL A 42 -6.28 -0.45 -16.20
C VAL A 42 -4.81 -0.10 -16.38
N ASP A 43 -4.48 1.19 -16.38
CA ASP A 43 -3.09 1.66 -16.45
C ASP A 43 -2.31 1.31 -15.18
N ALA A 44 -2.92 1.46 -14.01
CA ALA A 44 -2.32 1.06 -12.74
C ALA A 44 -2.02 -0.45 -12.70
N ILE A 45 -2.94 -1.29 -13.17
CA ILE A 45 -2.72 -2.75 -13.27
C ILE A 45 -1.52 -3.05 -14.17
N LYS A 46 -1.43 -2.43 -15.35
CA LYS A 46 -0.31 -2.61 -16.29
C LYS A 46 1.02 -2.14 -15.71
N LEU A 47 1.02 -1.00 -15.02
CA LEU A 47 2.18 -0.43 -14.35
C LEU A 47 2.73 -1.35 -13.25
N PHE A 48 1.83 -2.02 -12.52
CA PHE A 48 2.16 -2.83 -11.35
C PHE A 48 2.45 -4.31 -11.68
N GLN A 49 1.92 -4.83 -12.78
CA GLN A 49 2.10 -6.22 -13.19
C GLN A 49 3.58 -6.67 -13.27
N PRO A 50 4.53 -5.90 -13.84
CA PRO A 50 5.94 -6.30 -13.90
C PRO A 50 6.60 -6.44 -12.53
N LYS A 51 6.02 -5.84 -11.48
CA LYS A 51 6.52 -5.89 -10.10
C LYS A 51 5.83 -6.98 -9.27
N SER A 52 5.00 -7.83 -9.88
CA SER A 52 4.17 -8.84 -9.19
C SER A 52 3.23 -8.24 -8.15
N ILE A 53 2.86 -6.97 -8.33
CA ILE A 53 1.85 -6.27 -7.54
C ILE A 53 0.49 -6.55 -8.21
N ARG A 54 -0.50 -7.04 -7.45
CA ARG A 54 -1.80 -7.45 -7.98
C ARG A 54 -2.96 -6.86 -7.18
N LEU A 55 -4.06 -6.54 -7.85
CA LEU A 55 -5.29 -6.11 -7.21
C LEU A 55 -5.90 -7.30 -6.45
N ASN A 56 -6.20 -7.12 -5.17
CA ASN A 56 -6.81 -8.15 -4.33
C ASN A 56 -8.32 -7.97 -4.20
N ASN A 57 -8.98 -8.92 -3.53
CA ASN A 57 -10.43 -8.92 -3.34
C ASN A 57 -10.96 -7.77 -2.45
N LYS A 58 -10.08 -7.02 -1.80
CA LYS A 58 -10.44 -5.82 -1.03
C LYS A 58 -10.37 -4.55 -1.88
N GLY A 59 -10.03 -4.64 -3.16
CA GLY A 59 -9.94 -3.48 -4.04
C GLY A 59 -8.69 -2.62 -3.78
N ILE A 60 -7.63 -3.17 -3.19
CA ILE A 60 -6.31 -2.53 -3.10
C ILE A 60 -5.27 -3.43 -3.77
N PHE A 61 -4.12 -2.88 -4.13
CA PHE A 61 -3.03 -3.73 -4.62
C PHE A 61 -2.22 -4.33 -3.47
N GLU A 62 -1.64 -5.48 -3.74
CA GLU A 62 -0.81 -6.24 -2.80
C GLU A 62 0.41 -6.80 -3.53
N LYS A 63 1.57 -6.72 -2.89
CA LYS A 63 2.76 -7.49 -3.26
C LYS A 63 3.15 -8.40 -2.11
N LYS A 64 3.09 -9.70 -2.37
CA LYS A 64 3.65 -10.72 -1.48
C LYS A 64 5.15 -10.79 -1.70
N ILE A 65 5.94 -10.65 -0.64
CA ILE A 65 7.40 -10.81 -0.68
C ILE A 65 7.79 -12.18 -0.12
N THR A 66 7.12 -12.58 0.97
CA THR A 66 7.24 -13.90 1.60
C THR A 66 5.86 -14.39 2.03
N ASP A 67 5.77 -15.62 2.51
CA ASP A 67 4.52 -16.16 3.08
C ASP A 67 4.02 -15.36 4.30
N SER A 68 4.94 -14.70 5.01
CA SER A 68 4.66 -13.92 6.21
C SER A 68 4.59 -12.41 5.99
N PHE A 69 5.01 -11.91 4.82
CA PHE A 69 5.11 -10.47 4.57
C PHE A 69 4.58 -10.05 3.21
N SER A 70 3.73 -9.03 3.26
CA SER A 70 3.22 -8.29 2.10
C SER A 70 3.19 -6.80 2.41
N TYR A 71 3.35 -5.98 1.37
CA TYR A 71 2.94 -4.58 1.43
C TYR A 71 1.75 -4.36 0.50
N PHE A 72 1.03 -3.28 0.78
CA PHE A 72 -0.21 -2.92 0.10
C PHE A 72 -0.09 -1.55 -0.55
N ILE A 73 -0.93 -1.31 -1.55
CA ILE A 73 -1.04 -0.01 -2.21
C ILE A 73 -2.51 0.35 -2.27
N ALA A 74 -2.86 1.46 -1.66
CA ALA A 74 -4.18 2.08 -1.71
C ALA A 74 -4.20 3.26 -2.67
N ASN A 75 -5.39 3.64 -3.14
CA ASN A 75 -5.60 4.89 -3.85
C ASN A 75 -5.23 6.05 -2.90
N LEU A 76 -4.55 7.07 -3.42
CA LEU A 76 -4.25 8.27 -2.63
C LEU A 76 -5.53 9.03 -2.23
N THR A 77 -6.58 8.91 -3.03
CA THR A 77 -7.90 9.50 -2.75
C THR A 77 -8.76 8.55 -1.91
N GLU A 78 -9.45 9.10 -0.92
CA GLU A 78 -10.41 8.33 -0.11
C GLU A 78 -11.54 7.77 -1.00
N PRO A 79 -12.03 6.53 -0.74
CA PRO A 79 -11.80 5.69 0.44
C PRO A 79 -10.55 4.79 0.37
N GLY A 80 -9.64 4.99 -0.59
CA GLY A 80 -8.40 4.23 -0.74
C GLY A 80 -8.51 2.94 -1.57
N TYR A 81 -9.70 2.61 -2.05
CA TYR A 81 -9.94 1.46 -2.93
C TYR A 81 -9.89 1.87 -4.40
N PHE A 82 -9.54 0.92 -5.27
CA PHE A 82 -9.60 1.05 -6.72
C PHE A 82 -10.80 0.27 -7.26
N LYS A 83 -11.94 0.95 -7.42
CA LYS A 83 -13.14 0.33 -8.01
C LYS A 83 -13.62 1.17 -9.18
N ASP A 84 -13.41 0.65 -10.40
CA ASP A 84 -13.76 1.31 -11.66
C ASP A 84 -13.15 2.72 -11.81
N ASP A 85 -12.03 2.97 -11.12
CA ASP A 85 -11.38 4.28 -11.07
C ASP A 85 -10.83 4.70 -12.42
N GLN A 86 -11.34 5.81 -12.94
CA GLN A 86 -10.88 6.44 -14.18
C GLN A 86 -9.88 7.59 -13.91
N ARG A 87 -9.74 8.01 -12.64
CA ARG A 87 -8.93 9.17 -12.25
C ARG A 87 -8.18 8.93 -10.95
N ILE A 88 -7.17 8.07 -11.01
CA ILE A 88 -6.24 7.86 -9.90
C ILE A 88 -5.26 9.03 -9.87
N LEU A 89 -5.13 9.70 -8.72
CA LEU A 89 -4.23 10.86 -8.52
C LEU A 89 -2.90 10.48 -7.89
N GLY A 90 -2.78 9.25 -7.40
CA GLY A 90 -1.58 8.74 -6.77
C GLY A 90 -1.84 7.47 -5.96
N PHE A 91 -0.82 7.09 -5.22
CA PHE A 91 -0.77 5.83 -4.49
C PHE A 91 -0.25 6.03 -3.08
N THR A 92 -0.81 5.29 -2.13
CA THR A 92 -0.28 5.15 -0.77
C THR A 92 0.23 3.71 -0.61
N PHE A 93 1.54 3.55 -0.52
CA PHE A 93 2.20 2.28 -0.24
C PHE A 93 2.33 2.12 1.27
N PHE A 94 2.00 0.95 1.80
CA PHE A 94 2.06 0.72 3.25
C PHE A 94 2.20 -0.74 3.67
N PHE A 95 2.73 -0.94 4.87
CA PHE A 95 2.66 -2.20 5.59
C PHE A 95 2.62 -1.96 7.11
N VAL A 96 2.19 -2.97 7.85
CA VAL A 96 2.16 -2.95 9.32
C VAL A 96 3.49 -3.47 9.85
N SER A 97 4.17 -2.65 10.64
CA SER A 97 5.39 -2.98 11.36
C SER A 97 5.17 -4.16 12.29
N SER A 98 6.12 -5.09 12.31
CA SER A 98 6.08 -6.28 13.17
C SER A 98 7.35 -6.49 13.96
N TYR A 99 8.52 -6.21 13.37
CA TYR A 99 9.83 -6.32 14.01
C TYR A 99 10.85 -5.39 13.33
N GLU A 100 11.55 -4.55 14.11
CA GLU A 100 12.29 -3.40 13.57
C GLU A 100 13.34 -3.73 12.49
N ILE A 101 14.10 -4.83 12.66
CA ILE A 101 15.14 -5.24 11.70
C ILE A 101 14.51 -5.65 10.37
N ASP A 102 13.45 -6.45 10.44
CA ASP A 102 12.74 -6.93 9.26
C ASP A 102 11.98 -5.77 8.59
N ASP A 103 11.40 -4.87 9.38
CA ASP A 103 10.68 -3.70 8.89
C ASP A 103 11.58 -2.78 8.05
N LYS A 104 12.85 -2.59 8.43
CA LYS A 104 13.79 -1.82 7.61
C LYS A 104 14.04 -2.51 6.26
N ARG A 105 14.28 -3.82 6.25
CA ARG A 105 14.46 -4.58 5.00
C ARG A 105 13.22 -4.54 4.12
N HIS A 106 12.05 -4.67 4.72
CA HIS A 106 10.75 -4.57 4.05
C HIS A 106 10.52 -3.18 3.45
N TYR A 107 10.86 -2.14 4.20
CA TYR A 107 10.81 -0.76 3.73
C TYR A 107 11.74 -0.53 2.54
N GLU A 108 13.00 -0.99 2.58
CA GLU A 108 13.92 -0.82 1.44
C GLU A 108 13.44 -1.56 0.17
N ASN A 109 12.84 -2.75 0.33
CA ASN A 109 12.23 -3.48 -0.80
C ASN A 109 11.05 -2.71 -1.39
N MET A 110 10.14 -2.22 -0.55
CA MET A 110 8.99 -1.41 -0.97
C MET A 110 9.47 -0.11 -1.65
N LYS A 111 10.47 0.55 -1.06
CA LYS A 111 11.08 1.78 -1.57
C LYS A 111 11.65 1.56 -2.96
N LYS A 112 12.40 0.48 -3.19
CA LYS A 112 12.94 0.16 -4.52
C LYS A 112 11.84 0.10 -5.58
N ASP A 113 10.74 -0.62 -5.30
CA ASP A 113 9.61 -0.68 -6.22
C ASP A 113 9.01 0.72 -6.48
N ILE A 114 8.85 1.54 -5.43
CA ILE A 114 8.31 2.91 -5.54
C ILE A 114 9.19 3.78 -6.45
N TYR A 115 10.52 3.74 -6.30
CA TYR A 115 11.42 4.54 -7.12
C TYR A 115 11.44 4.07 -8.58
N GLU A 116 11.33 2.77 -8.83
CA GLU A 116 11.19 2.22 -10.18
C GLU A 116 9.86 2.66 -10.82
N ILE A 117 8.75 2.61 -10.07
CA ILE A 117 7.44 3.10 -10.54
C ILE A 117 7.49 4.62 -10.79
N HIS A 118 8.09 5.37 -9.86
CA HIS A 118 8.28 6.82 -9.97
C HIS A 118 9.06 7.20 -11.23
N SER A 119 10.08 6.43 -11.62
CA SER A 119 10.85 6.68 -12.85
C SER A 119 10.01 6.60 -14.13
N ILE A 120 8.91 5.85 -14.11
CA ILE A 120 7.99 5.69 -15.25
C ILE A 120 6.96 6.83 -15.27
N ILE A 121 6.43 7.17 -14.11
CA ILE A 121 5.34 8.14 -13.96
C ILE A 121 5.84 9.58 -13.97
N ASN A 122 7.04 9.80 -13.45
CA ASN A 122 7.61 11.10 -13.10
C ASN A 122 6.64 11.92 -12.23
N GLY A 123 6.42 11.43 -11.01
CA GLY A 123 5.54 12.05 -10.01
C GLY A 123 6.31 12.57 -8.79
N LYS A 124 5.64 12.73 -7.64
CA LYS A 124 6.25 13.20 -6.39
C LYS A 124 6.15 12.16 -5.29
N ILE A 125 7.30 11.78 -4.73
CA ILE A 125 7.39 10.91 -3.56
C ILE A 125 7.29 11.73 -2.28
N ILE A 126 6.44 11.29 -1.36
CA ILE A 126 6.40 11.75 0.03
C ILE A 126 6.66 10.53 0.92
N ASP A 127 7.79 10.54 1.61
CA ASP A 127 8.12 9.50 2.57
C ASP A 127 7.61 9.93 3.95
N ASP A 128 6.66 9.19 4.52
CA ASP A 128 6.10 9.44 5.84
C ASP A 128 6.67 8.47 6.90
N SER A 129 7.65 7.64 6.52
CA SER A 129 8.30 6.69 7.41
C SER A 129 9.24 7.37 8.41
N SER A 130 9.42 6.74 9.58
CA SER A 130 10.46 7.16 10.54
C SER A 130 11.85 6.65 10.17
N PHE A 131 11.99 5.93 9.05
CA PHE A 131 13.30 5.49 8.56
C PHE A 131 14.05 6.60 7.83
N LYS A 132 13.50 7.81 7.77
CA LYS A 132 14.23 9.03 7.42
C LYS A 132 15.49 9.13 8.29
N LYS A 133 16.63 8.79 7.70
CA LYS A 133 17.91 9.19 8.25
C LYS A 133 18.06 10.69 8.04
N LYS A 134 18.45 11.38 9.12
CA LYS A 134 19.19 12.64 9.06
C LYS A 134 20.41 12.50 8.16
#